data_AF-A0A969Y5Q4-F1
#
_entry.id   AF-A0A969Y5Q4-F1
#
_cell.length_a   1.000
_cell.length_b   1.000
_cell.length_c   1.000
_cell.angle_alpha   90.00
_cell.angle_beta   90.00
_cell.angle_gamma   90.00
#
_symmetry.space_group_name_H-M   'P 1'
#
loop_
_entity.id
_entity.type
_entity.pdbx_description
1 polymer ?
#
loop_
_entity_poly.entity_id
_entity_poly.type
_entity_poly.pdbx_seq_one_letter_code
_entity_poly.pdbx_strand_id
1 'polypeptide(L)'
;MSIDLETAKQHAEDYAVTCCRFEAGSTIEPSMLEDPAIFPDLEDSGLLTIPDNCLKIGQVLGAKLKETVDALVALTPDLVEGYQELKKELPAETPVEPAATVEPELAAVPVKEGQAVRIHIGEGKDINLEIPLVLNTSAVVTNQTKMPAVTQATDIKTTDKVAHALTRKHFQINEVKLGPETKIDGTTLYIREDSVQDAAASEDLVVDLKLDIITPDRYGEYSDTIMDVQPIAAKEEGILGEGITRVLDGVVMVVTGTDENGVQISEFGSSEGEMDRNILFNRPGSPDKGDILIKTKVTIKAGKNMERPGPMAAHRATDVITQEIRDVLKKAPEDLVVKTEVFEHKRRGGSKKVVIVKEIMGQGAMHDNYIMPDEPVGTLGAKANVDLGNVPVVVTPLQILDGCIHALTCIGPASKETSRHYWREPLVLESMKDEELDLAAVILVGSPQVNSEKIYVSRLLGQVVEAMDVDGAIVTTEGFGNNHIDFASHIEEIGKRGIPVVGMTFAGVQGQLVVGNKYMDAIVDMNKSRQGIENEILQNNCITRDDAIRAIYMLKAKMAGETIKPPERKYNPAVKQNNIKLIEQVTGITIEPEPNETSLKMSKKRREIYEKDQIEEQ
;
A
#
# COMPACT_ATOMS: atom_id res chain seq x y z
N MET A 1 -21.48 9.72 14.31
CA MET A 1 -21.22 11.07 13.78
C MET A 1 -22.47 11.52 13.04
N SER A 2 -22.84 12.81 13.09
CA SER A 2 -24.02 13.25 12.34
C SER A 2 -23.82 13.26 10.84
N ILE A 3 -24.90 12.94 10.13
CA ILE A 3 -24.95 12.86 8.66
C ILE A 3 -25.14 14.23 8.00
N ASP A 4 -24.72 14.35 6.74
CA ASP A 4 -25.00 15.53 5.92
C ASP A 4 -26.27 15.41 5.06
N LEU A 5 -26.58 16.44 4.28
CA LEU A 5 -27.78 16.50 3.44
C LEU A 5 -27.72 15.62 2.17
N GLU A 6 -26.55 15.11 1.77
CA GLU A 6 -26.41 14.11 0.71
C GLU A 6 -26.67 12.72 1.31
N THR A 7 -25.99 12.36 2.40
CA THR A 7 -26.19 11.11 3.15
C THR A 7 -27.65 10.94 3.61
N ALA A 8 -28.26 11.97 4.19
CA ALA A 8 -29.65 11.92 4.65
C ALA A 8 -30.70 11.74 3.54
N LYS A 9 -30.33 11.95 2.27
CA LYS A 9 -31.19 11.61 1.11
C LYS A 9 -30.96 10.18 0.64
N GLN A 10 -29.71 9.72 0.62
CA GLN A 10 -29.36 8.35 0.28
C GLN A 10 -30.00 7.36 1.26
N HIS A 11 -30.02 7.72 2.55
CA HIS A 11 -30.57 6.93 3.65
C HIS A 11 -32.00 7.33 4.06
N ALA A 12 -32.79 7.94 3.16
CA ALA A 12 -34.13 8.45 3.51
C ALA A 12 -35.11 7.36 4.01
N GLU A 13 -34.93 6.10 3.58
CA GLU A 13 -35.71 4.92 4.00
C GLU A 13 -35.11 4.20 5.24
N ASP A 14 -33.95 4.65 5.75
CA ASP A 14 -33.32 4.09 6.95
C ASP A 14 -33.80 4.80 8.23
N TYR A 15 -33.59 4.14 9.37
CA TYR A 15 -34.15 4.56 10.65
C TYR A 15 -33.58 5.90 11.14
N ALA A 16 -34.40 6.68 11.84
CA ALA A 16 -33.98 7.94 12.43
C ALA A 16 -33.52 7.72 13.88
N VAL A 17 -32.21 7.87 14.14
CA VAL A 17 -31.59 7.75 15.46
C VAL A 17 -30.81 9.03 15.75
N THR A 18 -30.81 9.52 16.99
CA THR A 18 -30.06 10.74 17.37
C THR A 18 -28.56 10.50 17.51
N CYS A 19 -27.73 11.38 16.95
CA CYS A 19 -26.27 11.31 17.10
C CYS A 19 -25.76 11.86 18.45
N CYS A 20 -26.58 12.68 19.12
CA CYS A 20 -26.25 13.49 20.28
C CYS A 20 -27.52 13.79 21.08
N ARG A 21 -27.37 14.38 22.26
CA ARG A 21 -28.49 14.94 23.02
C ARG A 21 -29.03 16.20 22.34
N PHE A 22 -30.36 16.29 22.21
CA PHE A 22 -31.06 17.45 21.65
C PHE A 22 -32.31 17.83 22.46
N GLU A 23 -32.47 19.13 22.71
CA GLU A 23 -33.51 19.64 23.60
C GLU A 23 -34.88 19.80 22.91
N ALA A 24 -35.95 19.70 23.70
CA ALA A 24 -37.34 19.77 23.24
C ALA A 24 -37.64 21.01 22.36
N GLY A 25 -38.46 20.81 21.32
CA GLY A 25 -38.85 21.84 20.35
C GLY A 25 -37.84 22.11 19.23
N SER A 26 -36.66 21.49 19.27
CA SER A 26 -35.66 21.56 18.20
C SER A 26 -36.21 20.95 16.90
N THR A 27 -35.84 21.55 15.76
CA THR A 27 -36.23 21.09 14.42
C THR A 27 -35.17 20.13 13.90
N ILE A 28 -35.59 18.96 13.43
CA ILE A 28 -34.69 17.84 13.10
C ILE A 28 -34.00 18.08 11.76
N GLU A 29 -32.69 18.30 11.82
CA GLU A 29 -31.79 18.46 10.69
C GLU A 29 -30.91 17.21 10.49
N PRO A 30 -30.27 17.00 9.32
CA PRO A 30 -29.31 15.90 9.12
C PRO A 30 -28.19 15.88 10.17
N SER A 31 -27.75 17.08 10.58
CA SER A 31 -26.76 17.35 11.62
C SER A 31 -27.10 16.80 13.02
N MET A 32 -28.31 16.25 13.20
CA MET A 32 -28.84 15.69 14.45
C MET A 32 -29.04 14.17 14.40
N LEU A 33 -28.95 13.58 13.21
CA LEU A 33 -29.21 12.16 12.95
C LEU A 33 -27.89 11.39 12.82
N GLU A 34 -27.82 10.23 13.46
CA GLU A 34 -26.67 9.32 13.44
C GLU A 34 -26.64 8.49 12.14
N ASP A 35 -25.47 8.03 11.74
CA ASP A 35 -25.25 7.32 10.46
C ASP A 35 -25.84 5.89 10.49
N PRO A 36 -26.82 5.56 9.63
CA PRO A 36 -27.39 4.22 9.57
C PRO A 36 -26.39 3.10 9.25
N ALA A 37 -25.25 3.42 8.63
CA ALA A 37 -24.20 2.44 8.37
C ALA A 37 -23.64 1.81 9.66
N ILE A 38 -23.60 2.56 10.77
CA ILE A 38 -23.08 2.10 12.06
C ILE A 38 -24.14 1.48 12.98
N PHE A 39 -25.44 1.62 12.67
CA PHE A 39 -26.50 1.11 13.56
C PHE A 39 -26.35 -0.38 13.91
N PRO A 40 -26.05 -1.31 12.97
CA PRO A 40 -25.98 -2.72 13.32
C PRO A 40 -24.72 -3.07 14.15
N ASP A 41 -23.73 -2.18 14.25
CA ASP A 41 -22.61 -2.32 15.20
C ASP A 41 -22.97 -1.77 16.58
N LEU A 42 -23.78 -0.71 16.63
CA LEU A 42 -24.37 -0.22 17.88
C LEU A 42 -25.38 -1.22 18.46
N GLU A 43 -26.10 -1.97 17.62
CA GLU A 43 -26.98 -3.06 18.05
C GLU A 43 -26.17 -4.32 18.45
N ASP A 44 -25.16 -4.75 17.67
CA ASP A 44 -24.26 -5.86 18.05
C ASP A 44 -23.51 -5.58 19.38
N SER A 45 -23.22 -4.32 19.69
CA SER A 45 -22.59 -3.90 20.95
C SER A 45 -23.58 -3.58 22.08
N GLY A 46 -24.89 -3.62 21.82
CA GLY A 46 -25.93 -3.32 22.80
C GLY A 46 -26.02 -1.85 23.22
N LEU A 47 -25.41 -0.93 22.46
CA LEU A 47 -25.48 0.53 22.66
C LEU A 47 -26.73 1.15 22.02
N LEU A 48 -27.35 0.48 21.06
CA LEU A 48 -28.58 0.87 20.38
C LEU A 48 -29.60 -0.28 20.42
N THR A 49 -30.88 0.05 20.32
CA THR A 49 -31.96 -0.91 20.07
C THR A 49 -33.04 -0.18 19.28
N ILE A 50 -33.26 -0.58 18.03
CA ILE A 50 -34.26 0.05 17.16
C ILE A 50 -35.61 -0.67 17.33
N PRO A 51 -36.67 -0.01 17.82
CA PRO A 51 -37.99 -0.62 17.93
C PRO A 51 -38.72 -0.66 16.57
N ASP A 52 -39.65 -1.61 16.40
CA ASP A 52 -40.44 -1.80 15.17
C ASP A 52 -41.17 -0.53 14.68
N ASN A 53 -41.47 0.41 15.59
CA ASN A 53 -42.16 1.67 15.31
C ASN A 53 -41.22 2.88 15.12
N CYS A 54 -39.90 2.67 14.94
CA CYS A 54 -38.96 3.75 14.65
C CYS A 54 -39.27 4.40 13.28
N LEU A 55 -39.33 5.73 13.25
CA LEU A 55 -39.51 6.53 12.04
C LEU A 55 -38.27 6.46 11.15
N LYS A 56 -38.44 6.77 9.86
CA LYS A 56 -37.33 6.87 8.90
C LYS A 56 -36.80 8.29 8.76
N ILE A 57 -35.54 8.45 8.32
CA ILE A 57 -34.87 9.74 8.14
C ILE A 57 -35.71 10.69 7.28
N GLY A 58 -36.22 10.21 6.13
CA GLY A 58 -37.06 11.01 5.23
C GLY A 58 -38.43 11.40 5.81
N GLN A 59 -38.85 10.81 6.93
CA GLN A 59 -40.07 11.22 7.65
C GLN A 59 -39.81 12.35 8.64
N VAL A 60 -38.64 12.35 9.30
CA VAL A 60 -38.36 13.26 10.42
C VAL A 60 -37.66 14.56 10.02
N LEU A 61 -37.05 14.65 8.84
CA LEU A 61 -36.37 15.87 8.41
C LEU A 61 -37.34 17.07 8.33
N GLY A 62 -37.03 18.13 9.09
CA GLY A 62 -37.89 19.32 9.24
C GLY A 62 -39.06 19.16 10.22
N ALA A 63 -39.25 17.98 10.82
CA ALA A 63 -40.14 17.75 11.94
C ALA A 63 -39.51 18.27 13.26
N LYS A 64 -40.20 18.15 14.40
CA LYS A 64 -39.66 18.60 15.70
C LYS A 64 -39.69 17.53 16.77
N LEU A 65 -38.74 17.63 17.70
CA LEU A 65 -38.71 16.85 18.94
C LEU A 65 -39.75 17.40 19.93
N LYS A 66 -40.62 16.55 20.47
CA LYS A 66 -41.63 16.94 21.49
C LYS A 66 -41.02 17.08 22.89
N GLU A 67 -40.03 16.25 23.19
CA GLU A 67 -39.29 16.25 24.44
C GLU A 67 -37.78 16.16 24.20
N THR A 68 -36.99 16.38 25.24
CA THR A 68 -35.53 16.30 25.15
C THR A 68 -35.08 14.86 25.08
N VAL A 69 -34.33 14.50 24.05
CA VAL A 69 -33.79 13.17 23.82
C VAL A 69 -32.27 13.18 23.97
N ASP A 70 -31.71 12.12 24.54
CA ASP A 70 -30.26 11.92 24.60
C ASP A 70 -29.71 11.29 23.31
N ALA A 71 -28.43 10.95 23.27
CA ALA A 71 -27.79 10.31 22.12
C ALA A 71 -28.23 8.84 21.95
N LEU A 72 -28.17 8.33 20.72
CA LEU A 72 -28.53 6.96 20.32
C LEU A 72 -30.00 6.59 20.61
N VAL A 73 -30.89 7.58 20.61
CA VAL A 73 -32.34 7.38 20.77
C VAL A 73 -32.99 7.23 19.40
N ALA A 74 -33.63 6.08 19.18
CA ALA A 74 -34.46 5.83 18.01
C ALA A 74 -35.76 6.67 18.07
N LEU A 75 -36.01 7.47 17.02
CA LEU A 75 -37.11 8.43 16.99
C LEU A 75 -38.43 7.77 16.60
N THR A 76 -39.34 7.63 17.57
CA THR A 76 -40.68 7.08 17.37
C THR A 76 -41.73 8.17 17.13
N PRO A 77 -42.95 7.82 16.65
CA PRO A 77 -44.09 8.74 16.55
C PRO A 77 -44.42 9.49 17.85
N ASP A 78 -44.09 8.91 19.01
CA ASP A 78 -44.34 9.52 20.31
C ASP A 78 -43.37 10.67 20.60
N LEU A 79 -42.11 10.56 20.16
CA LEU A 79 -41.03 11.54 20.35
C LEU A 79 -41.07 12.72 19.36
N VAL A 80 -41.65 12.54 18.17
CA VAL A 80 -41.62 13.52 17.07
C VAL A 80 -43.01 14.12 16.78
N GLU A 81 -43.09 15.43 16.57
CA GLU A 81 -44.27 16.13 16.01
C GLU A 81 -43.98 16.64 14.58
N GLY A 82 -44.99 16.62 13.70
CA GLY A 82 -44.88 17.15 12.35
C GLY A 82 -44.07 16.29 11.37
N TYR A 83 -43.78 15.02 11.70
CA TYR A 83 -43.17 14.07 10.76
C TYR A 83 -44.12 13.78 9.58
N GLN A 84 -43.53 13.43 8.43
CA GLN A 84 -44.26 13.17 7.19
C GLN A 84 -44.36 11.66 6.93
N GLU A 85 -45.35 11.23 6.14
CA GLU A 85 -45.30 9.90 5.53
C GLU A 85 -44.31 9.91 4.37
N LEU A 86 -43.46 8.89 4.28
CA LEU A 86 -42.62 8.66 3.10
C LEU A 86 -43.54 8.44 1.90
N LYS A 87 -43.49 9.37 0.94
CA LYS A 87 -44.12 9.17 -0.36
C LYS A 87 -43.40 8.02 -1.05
N LYS A 88 -44.12 6.91 -1.28
CA LYS A 88 -43.65 5.83 -2.14
C LYS A 88 -43.54 6.30 -3.59
N GLU A 89 -42.43 6.95 -3.90
CA GLU A 89 -41.88 6.96 -5.25
C GLU A 89 -41.33 5.56 -5.54
N LEU A 90 -42.27 4.66 -5.85
CA LEU A 90 -42.00 3.60 -6.84
C LEU A 90 -41.29 4.28 -8.01
N PRO A 91 -40.17 3.74 -8.53
CA PRO A 91 -39.45 4.36 -9.62
C PRO A 91 -40.39 4.48 -10.82
N ALA A 92 -40.85 5.69 -11.08
CA ALA A 92 -41.75 5.95 -12.18
C ALA A 92 -40.96 5.76 -13.48
N GLU A 93 -41.37 4.77 -14.28
CA GLU A 93 -41.06 4.78 -15.70
C GLU A 93 -41.57 6.12 -16.25
N THR A 94 -40.64 7.04 -16.50
CA THR A 94 -40.97 8.34 -17.09
C THR A 94 -41.50 8.07 -18.49
N PRO A 95 -42.77 8.42 -18.80
CA PRO A 95 -43.24 8.34 -20.17
C PRO A 95 -42.39 9.31 -20.98
N VAL A 96 -41.61 8.80 -21.94
CA VAL A 96 -40.84 9.64 -22.84
C VAL A 96 -41.84 10.33 -23.77
N GLU A 97 -42.29 11.53 -23.38
CA GLU A 97 -42.96 12.43 -24.31
C GLU A 97 -42.01 12.69 -25.49
N PRO A 98 -42.47 12.54 -26.74
CA PRO A 98 -41.59 12.65 -27.89
C PRO A 98 -41.09 14.08 -28.04
N ALA A 99 -39.79 14.27 -27.86
CA ALA A 99 -39.14 15.55 -28.12
C ALA A 99 -39.45 16.00 -29.56
N ALA A 100 -40.03 17.19 -29.70
CA ALA A 100 -40.42 17.71 -31.00
C ALA A 100 -39.21 17.88 -31.92
N THR A 101 -39.18 17.13 -33.02
CA THR A 101 -38.15 17.25 -34.07
C THR A 101 -38.29 18.60 -34.77
N VAL A 102 -37.47 19.57 -34.36
CA VAL A 102 -37.28 20.82 -35.10
C VAL A 102 -36.24 20.57 -36.19
N GLU A 103 -36.70 20.35 -37.42
CA GLU A 103 -35.83 20.28 -38.58
C GLU A 103 -35.16 21.64 -38.82
N PRO A 104 -33.83 21.71 -39.06
CA PRO A 104 -33.18 22.94 -39.50
C PRO A 104 -33.51 23.19 -40.98
N GLU A 105 -34.49 24.05 -41.24
CA GLU A 105 -34.90 24.44 -42.60
C GLU A 105 -33.72 25.07 -43.37
N LEU A 106 -33.25 24.41 -44.43
CA LEU A 106 -32.08 24.80 -45.21
C LEU A 106 -32.37 25.99 -46.16
N ALA A 107 -32.50 27.19 -45.57
CA ALA A 107 -32.57 28.45 -46.30
C ALA A 107 -31.23 28.77 -46.99
N ALA A 108 -31.10 28.39 -48.26
CA ALA A 108 -29.87 28.60 -49.03
C ALA A 108 -29.58 30.09 -49.30
N VAL A 109 -28.45 30.59 -48.79
CA VAL A 109 -27.90 31.92 -49.10
C VAL A 109 -26.62 31.76 -49.92
N PRO A 110 -26.50 32.37 -51.13
CA PRO A 110 -25.34 32.17 -52.00
C PRO A 110 -24.14 33.01 -51.54
N VAL A 111 -23.16 32.35 -50.89
CA VAL A 111 -21.88 32.96 -50.52
C VAL A 111 -20.89 32.81 -51.68
N LYS A 112 -20.18 33.90 -52.01
CA LYS A 112 -19.14 33.92 -53.06
C LYS A 112 -17.80 33.44 -52.52
N GLU A 113 -16.96 32.91 -53.40
CA GLU A 113 -15.58 32.53 -53.10
C GLU A 113 -14.76 33.71 -52.51
N GLY A 114 -13.83 33.40 -51.60
CA GLY A 114 -12.75 34.32 -51.22
C GLY A 114 -12.76 34.95 -49.83
N GLN A 115 -13.48 34.40 -48.84
CA GLN A 115 -13.38 34.84 -47.43
C GLN A 115 -12.57 33.86 -46.56
N ALA A 116 -11.63 34.41 -45.78
CA ALA A 116 -11.00 33.73 -44.65
C ALA A 116 -11.74 34.07 -43.35
N VAL A 117 -11.78 33.14 -42.40
CA VAL A 117 -12.40 33.37 -41.09
C VAL A 117 -11.44 34.16 -40.23
N ARG A 118 -11.87 35.33 -39.73
CA ARG A 118 -11.09 36.20 -38.84
C ARG A 118 -11.68 36.19 -37.44
N ILE A 119 -10.90 35.77 -36.45
CA ILE A 119 -11.26 35.75 -35.03
C ILE A 119 -10.36 36.75 -34.30
N HIS A 120 -10.97 37.62 -33.50
CA HIS A 120 -10.30 38.63 -32.69
C HIS A 120 -10.69 38.44 -31.22
N ILE A 121 -9.71 38.45 -30.31
CA ILE A 121 -9.91 38.25 -28.86
C ILE A 121 -9.27 39.43 -28.12
N GLY A 122 -10.11 40.29 -27.53
CA GLY A 122 -9.69 41.60 -26.99
C GLY A 122 -9.10 41.59 -25.57
N GLU A 123 -9.51 40.66 -24.71
CA GLU A 123 -8.98 40.56 -23.34
C GLU A 123 -7.83 39.54 -23.29
N GLY A 124 -6.59 40.04 -23.44
CA GLY A 124 -5.39 39.20 -23.40
C GLY A 124 -4.32 39.47 -24.47
N LYS A 125 -4.15 40.74 -24.89
CA LYS A 125 -3.17 41.20 -25.91
C LYS A 125 -3.52 40.83 -27.37
N ASP A 126 -4.67 41.33 -27.84
CA ASP A 126 -4.96 41.57 -29.27
C ASP A 126 -4.58 40.44 -30.25
N ILE A 127 -5.00 39.21 -29.94
CA ILE A 127 -4.75 38.06 -30.83
C ILE A 127 -5.74 38.11 -31.99
N ASN A 128 -5.20 38.09 -33.21
CA ASN A 128 -5.96 38.05 -34.46
C ASN A 128 -5.58 36.77 -35.22
N LEU A 129 -6.53 35.85 -35.37
CA LEU A 129 -6.37 34.60 -36.10
C LEU A 129 -7.11 34.67 -37.43
N GLU A 130 -6.43 34.36 -38.54
CA GLU A 130 -7.01 34.30 -39.88
C GLU A 130 -6.83 32.89 -40.46
N ILE A 131 -7.94 32.18 -40.68
CA ILE A 131 -7.96 30.78 -41.12
C ILE A 131 -8.58 30.69 -42.53
N PRO A 132 -7.80 30.32 -43.57
CA PRO A 132 -8.33 30.06 -44.91
C PRO A 132 -8.89 28.63 -45.00
N LEU A 133 -10.14 28.50 -45.43
CA LEU A 133 -10.78 27.21 -45.71
C LEU A 133 -10.42 26.74 -47.14
N VAL A 134 -9.93 25.51 -47.27
CA VAL A 134 -9.61 24.88 -48.56
C VAL A 134 -10.31 23.53 -48.67
N LEU A 135 -11.20 23.40 -49.65
CA LEU A 135 -11.87 22.14 -50.00
C LEU A 135 -11.10 21.42 -51.11
N ASN A 136 -10.65 20.20 -50.86
CA ASN A 136 -9.91 19.39 -51.83
C ASN A 136 -10.84 18.59 -52.74
N THR A 137 -10.65 18.71 -54.06
CA THR A 137 -11.09 17.73 -55.08
C THR A 137 -9.96 17.49 -56.09
N SER A 138 -9.94 16.33 -56.74
CA SER A 138 -8.69 15.70 -57.20
C SER A 138 -8.39 15.85 -58.70
N ALA A 139 -7.17 16.27 -59.07
CA ALA A 139 -6.41 15.74 -60.22
C ALA A 139 -4.94 16.26 -60.31
N VAL A 140 -4.05 15.40 -60.83
CA VAL A 140 -2.65 15.62 -61.27
C VAL A 140 -2.52 16.77 -62.30
N VAL A 141 -1.42 17.51 -62.49
CA VAL A 141 0.02 17.42 -62.08
C VAL A 141 0.53 18.83 -61.59
N THR A 142 1.78 19.20 -61.27
CA THR A 142 3.14 18.85 -61.78
C THR A 142 4.25 19.21 -60.74
N ASN A 143 5.53 18.91 -61.03
CA ASN A 143 6.71 19.23 -60.20
C ASN A 143 7.13 20.72 -60.19
N GLN A 144 7.53 21.26 -59.02
CA GLN A 144 8.95 21.59 -58.74
C GLN A 144 9.29 21.92 -57.25
N THR A 145 10.33 21.26 -56.74
CA THR A 145 11.25 21.66 -55.63
C THR A 145 10.74 22.19 -54.27
N LYS A 146 10.55 21.24 -53.35
CA LYS A 146 11.06 21.21 -51.94
C LYS A 146 11.12 22.51 -51.10
N MET A 147 10.23 22.60 -50.12
CA MET A 147 10.58 22.57 -48.69
C MET A 147 9.63 21.56 -47.98
N PRO A 148 9.98 20.98 -46.81
CA PRO A 148 9.19 19.90 -46.24
C PRO A 148 7.83 20.39 -45.73
N ALA A 149 6.75 19.77 -46.22
CA ALA A 149 5.43 19.92 -45.63
C ALA A 149 5.40 19.21 -44.26
N VAL A 150 4.84 19.87 -43.25
CA VAL A 150 4.42 19.18 -42.02
C VAL A 150 3.20 18.34 -42.39
N THR A 151 3.42 17.04 -42.57
CA THR A 151 2.35 16.08 -42.81
C THR A 151 1.37 16.04 -41.65
N GLN A 152 0.15 15.60 -41.97
CA GLN A 152 -0.97 15.38 -41.05
C GLN A 152 -0.55 14.65 -39.77
N ALA A 153 -1.37 14.85 -38.73
CA ALA A 153 -1.44 14.10 -37.47
C ALA A 153 -0.58 12.82 -37.48
N THR A 154 0.58 12.89 -36.83
CA THR A 154 1.37 11.71 -36.57
C THR A 154 0.53 10.77 -35.71
N ASP A 155 0.27 9.56 -36.21
CA ASP A 155 0.12 8.41 -35.33
C ASP A 155 1.30 8.44 -34.37
N ILE A 156 1.06 8.79 -33.11
CA ILE A 156 2.03 8.55 -32.06
C ILE A 156 2.04 7.04 -31.93
N LYS A 157 2.97 6.39 -32.64
CA LYS A 157 3.28 4.98 -32.42
C LYS A 157 3.68 4.86 -30.96
N THR A 158 2.76 4.32 -30.19
CA THR A 158 2.86 4.07 -28.76
C THR A 158 3.80 2.89 -28.52
N THR A 159 5.08 3.08 -28.88
CA THR A 159 6.13 2.09 -28.68
C THR A 159 6.57 2.06 -27.23
N ASP A 160 6.45 0.90 -26.60
CA ASP A 160 7.07 0.62 -25.31
C ASP A 160 8.55 1.04 -25.32
N LYS A 161 8.96 1.74 -24.27
CA LYS A 161 10.37 2.12 -24.04
C LYS A 161 10.84 1.53 -22.72
N VAL A 162 12.07 1.03 -22.69
CA VAL A 162 12.77 0.81 -21.42
C VAL A 162 13.20 2.20 -20.92
N ALA A 163 12.70 2.60 -19.75
CA ALA A 163 13.07 3.87 -19.11
C ALA A 163 14.32 3.71 -18.25
N HIS A 164 14.38 2.62 -17.48
CA HIS A 164 15.48 2.27 -16.58
C HIS A 164 15.75 0.77 -16.67
N ALA A 165 16.98 0.33 -16.43
CA ALA A 165 17.36 -1.07 -16.40
C ALA A 165 18.34 -1.36 -15.25
N LEU A 166 18.09 -2.47 -14.55
CA LEU A 166 18.87 -2.92 -13.39
C LEU A 166 19.30 -4.37 -13.60
N THR A 167 20.59 -4.64 -13.40
CA THR A 167 21.18 -5.98 -13.45
C THR A 167 21.62 -6.40 -12.05
N ARG A 168 21.13 -7.55 -11.57
CA ARG A 168 21.64 -8.22 -10.38
C ARG A 168 22.60 -9.34 -10.76
N LYS A 169 23.82 -9.33 -10.21
CA LYS A 169 24.79 -10.43 -10.25
C LYS A 169 24.75 -11.19 -8.93
N HIS A 170 24.42 -12.47 -8.97
CA HIS A 170 24.27 -13.32 -7.79
C HIS A 170 25.50 -14.19 -7.53
N PHE A 171 25.91 -14.27 -6.27
CA PHE A 171 27.05 -15.04 -5.77
C PHE A 171 26.55 -16.03 -4.71
N GLN A 172 26.76 -17.33 -4.91
CA GLN A 172 26.27 -18.35 -3.97
C GLN A 172 27.18 -18.45 -2.75
N ILE A 173 26.62 -18.30 -1.55
CA ILE A 173 27.26 -18.70 -0.30
C ILE A 173 26.63 -20.01 0.19
N ASN A 174 27.48 -20.95 0.61
CA ASN A 174 27.10 -22.25 1.16
C ASN A 174 27.60 -22.44 2.62
N GLU A 175 28.44 -21.53 3.10
CA GLU A 175 29.08 -21.61 4.41
C GLU A 175 29.47 -20.19 4.88
N VAL A 176 29.27 -19.89 6.16
CA VAL A 176 29.74 -18.64 6.78
C VAL A 176 30.65 -19.00 7.96
N LYS A 177 31.77 -18.30 8.11
CA LYS A 177 32.76 -18.50 9.18
C LYS A 177 33.18 -17.17 9.79
N LEU A 178 33.52 -17.20 11.07
CA LEU A 178 34.33 -16.15 11.68
C LEU A 178 35.82 -16.36 11.36
N GLY A 179 36.59 -15.29 11.34
CA GLY A 179 38.03 -15.33 11.09
C GLY A 179 38.74 -13.97 11.26
N PRO A 180 40.02 -13.85 10.87
CA PRO A 180 40.82 -12.63 11.09
C PRO A 180 40.54 -11.51 10.07
N GLU A 181 39.83 -11.81 8.99
CA GLU A 181 39.50 -10.86 7.91
C GLU A 181 38.14 -11.22 7.30
N THR A 182 37.36 -10.22 6.90
CA THR A 182 36.16 -10.42 6.08
C THR A 182 36.59 -10.65 4.64
N LYS A 183 36.08 -11.71 3.99
CA LYS A 183 36.34 -12.05 2.58
C LYS A 183 35.40 -13.12 2.05
N ILE A 184 35.32 -13.24 0.72
CA ILE A 184 34.65 -14.35 0.04
C ILE A 184 35.73 -15.23 -0.59
N ASP A 185 35.70 -16.54 -0.32
CA ASP A 185 36.59 -17.54 -0.90
C ASP A 185 35.74 -18.69 -1.48
N GLY A 186 35.63 -18.75 -2.81
CA GLY A 186 34.66 -19.62 -3.49
C GLY A 186 33.23 -19.32 -3.06
N THR A 187 32.61 -20.27 -2.34
CA THR A 187 31.26 -20.15 -1.77
C THR A 187 31.26 -20.03 -0.24
N THR A 188 32.40 -19.72 0.39
CA THR A 188 32.51 -19.49 1.83
C THR A 188 32.71 -18.01 2.11
N LEU A 189 31.82 -17.43 2.91
CA LEU A 189 31.96 -16.08 3.44
C LEU A 189 32.69 -16.14 4.80
N TYR A 190 33.82 -15.45 4.91
CA TYR A 190 34.49 -15.16 6.17
C TYR A 190 34.07 -13.76 6.63
N ILE A 191 33.81 -13.62 7.93
CA ILE A 191 33.53 -12.35 8.61
C ILE A 191 34.60 -12.14 9.68
N ARG A 192 35.15 -10.93 9.77
CA ARG A 192 36.16 -10.55 10.76
C ARG A 192 35.59 -10.61 12.18
N GLU A 193 36.24 -11.36 13.07
CA GLU A 193 35.82 -11.50 14.48
C GLU A 193 35.68 -10.14 15.19
N ASP A 194 36.63 -9.23 14.97
CA ASP A 194 36.63 -7.89 15.59
C ASP A 194 35.59 -6.91 15.03
N SER A 195 34.89 -7.22 13.93
CA SER A 195 33.89 -6.30 13.36
C SER A 195 32.67 -6.12 14.28
N VAL A 196 32.44 -7.06 15.19
CA VAL A 196 31.38 -7.01 16.22
C VAL A 196 31.66 -5.90 17.24
N GLN A 197 32.92 -5.71 17.63
CA GLN A 197 33.37 -4.68 18.55
C GLN A 197 33.31 -3.29 17.89
N ASP A 198 33.75 -3.18 16.63
CA ASP A 198 33.66 -1.93 15.85
C ASP A 198 32.19 -1.51 15.64
N ALA A 199 31.32 -2.48 15.33
CA ALA A 199 29.88 -2.28 15.22
C ALA A 199 29.26 -1.79 16.55
N ALA A 200 29.54 -2.46 17.67
CA ALA A 200 29.05 -2.04 18.98
C ALA A 200 29.55 -0.65 19.39
N ALA A 201 30.79 -0.29 19.04
CA ALA A 201 31.39 1.01 19.34
C ALA A 201 30.95 2.15 18.40
N SER A 202 30.20 1.84 17.33
CA SER A 202 29.78 2.84 16.33
C SER A 202 28.61 3.72 16.77
N GLU A 203 27.80 3.27 17.74
CA GLU A 203 26.53 3.90 18.11
C GLU A 203 26.36 4.02 19.63
N ASP A 204 26.26 5.26 20.13
CA ASP A 204 26.20 5.63 21.55
C ASP A 204 25.10 4.94 22.37
N LEU A 205 24.10 4.32 21.75
CA LEU A 205 22.98 3.65 22.43
C LEU A 205 23.11 2.13 22.49
N VAL A 206 24.06 1.53 21.76
CA VAL A 206 24.39 0.11 21.88
C VAL A 206 25.27 -0.11 23.10
N VAL A 207 25.01 -1.19 23.85
CA VAL A 207 25.83 -1.58 25.03
C VAL A 207 26.47 -2.96 24.88
N ASP A 208 25.91 -3.80 24.00
CA ASP A 208 26.40 -5.12 23.65
C ASP A 208 25.86 -5.49 22.26
N LEU A 209 26.67 -6.15 21.43
CA LEU A 209 26.27 -6.68 20.13
C LEU A 209 26.90 -8.06 19.99
N LYS A 210 26.07 -9.04 19.59
CA LYS A 210 26.51 -10.41 19.36
C LYS A 210 26.15 -10.85 17.95
N LEU A 211 27.09 -11.50 17.27
CA LEU A 211 26.90 -12.10 15.96
C LEU A 211 26.80 -13.62 16.12
N ASP A 212 25.74 -14.22 15.57
CA ASP A 212 25.55 -15.67 15.54
C ASP A 212 25.27 -16.14 14.11
N ILE A 213 25.78 -17.32 13.75
CA ILE A 213 25.68 -17.92 12.42
C ILE A 213 24.72 -19.11 12.51
N ILE A 214 23.44 -18.86 12.22
CA ILE A 214 22.39 -19.88 12.28
C ILE A 214 22.36 -20.65 10.95
N THR A 215 22.80 -21.91 10.99
CA THR A 215 22.61 -22.87 9.89
C THR A 215 21.22 -23.52 9.94
N PRO A 216 20.72 -24.15 8.86
CA PRO A 216 19.35 -24.67 8.80
C PRO A 216 18.98 -25.75 9.84
N ASP A 217 19.96 -26.47 10.39
CA ASP A 217 19.79 -27.40 11.51
C ASP A 217 19.55 -26.68 12.86
N ARG A 218 20.02 -25.43 12.99
CA ARG A 218 19.86 -24.56 14.16
C ARG A 218 18.56 -23.73 14.15
N TYR A 219 17.70 -23.84 13.14
CA TYR A 219 16.42 -23.11 13.09
C TYR A 219 15.47 -23.44 14.28
N GLY A 220 15.67 -24.56 14.98
CA GLY A 220 14.94 -24.87 16.22
C GLY A 220 15.37 -24.06 17.46
N GLU A 221 16.39 -23.20 17.34
CA GLU A 221 16.88 -22.39 18.46
C GLU A 221 16.05 -21.12 18.67
N TYR A 222 16.17 -20.56 19.88
CA TYR A 222 15.51 -19.31 20.27
C TYR A 222 16.11 -18.10 19.55
N SER A 223 15.24 -17.15 19.23
CA SER A 223 15.61 -15.79 18.86
C SER A 223 14.79 -14.78 19.65
N ASP A 224 15.41 -13.64 19.96
CA ASP A 224 14.68 -12.39 20.18
C ASP A 224 13.92 -11.98 18.92
N THR A 225 12.98 -11.04 19.07
CA THR A 225 12.16 -10.51 17.98
C THR A 225 13.02 -9.99 16.83
N ILE A 226 12.60 -10.33 15.61
CA ILE A 226 13.23 -9.89 14.38
C ILE A 226 12.65 -8.53 14.02
N MET A 227 13.48 -7.50 14.10
CA MET A 227 13.15 -6.14 13.65
C MET A 227 13.18 -6.07 12.12
N ASP A 228 14.17 -6.74 11.50
CA ASP A 228 14.36 -6.73 10.05
C ASP A 228 15.13 -7.96 9.53
N VAL A 229 14.93 -8.28 8.26
CA VAL A 229 15.65 -9.30 7.48
C VAL A 229 16.12 -8.63 6.20
N GLN A 230 17.43 -8.72 5.91
CA GLN A 230 18.05 -7.92 4.85
C GLN A 230 18.75 -8.82 3.81
N PRO A 231 18.62 -8.51 2.51
CA PRO A 231 19.51 -9.06 1.49
C PRO A 231 20.92 -8.49 1.69
N ILE A 232 21.96 -9.29 1.46
CA ILE A 232 23.34 -8.78 1.42
C ILE A 232 23.63 -8.42 -0.04
N ALA A 233 23.50 -7.14 -0.35
CA ALA A 233 23.70 -6.61 -1.70
C ALA A 233 24.51 -5.31 -1.67
N ALA A 234 25.27 -5.07 -2.74
CA ALA A 234 26.24 -3.97 -2.85
C ALA A 234 26.26 -3.38 -4.27
N LYS A 235 26.34 -2.05 -4.39
CA LYS A 235 26.29 -1.37 -5.70
C LYS A 235 27.63 -1.46 -6.43
N GLU A 236 27.62 -2.02 -7.65
CA GLU A 236 28.81 -2.13 -8.51
C GLU A 236 28.90 -0.94 -9.48
N GLU A 237 27.82 -0.63 -10.19
CA GLU A 237 27.74 0.44 -11.19
C GLU A 237 26.38 1.14 -11.12
N GLY A 238 26.36 2.47 -11.23
CA GLY A 238 25.13 3.27 -11.24
C GLY A 238 24.64 3.66 -9.84
N ILE A 239 23.37 4.06 -9.76
CA ILE A 239 22.64 4.42 -8.53
C ILE A 239 21.54 3.40 -8.25
N LEU A 240 20.85 3.50 -7.10
CA LEU A 240 19.73 2.60 -6.81
C LEU A 240 18.68 2.66 -7.94
N GLY A 241 18.33 1.48 -8.47
CA GLY A 241 17.40 1.26 -9.57
C GLY A 241 17.99 1.25 -10.99
N GLU A 242 19.29 1.50 -11.14
CA GLU A 242 19.98 1.51 -12.45
C GLU A 242 21.33 0.79 -12.42
N GLY A 243 21.80 0.28 -13.55
CA GLY A 243 23.15 -0.28 -13.66
C GLY A 243 23.29 -1.68 -13.05
N ILE A 244 24.31 -1.89 -12.21
CA ILE A 244 24.69 -3.22 -11.69
C ILE A 244 24.73 -3.24 -10.16
N THR A 245 24.07 -4.25 -9.59
CA THR A 245 24.09 -4.57 -8.15
C THR A 245 24.56 -6.02 -7.96
N ARG A 246 25.47 -6.24 -7.01
CA ARG A 246 25.92 -7.59 -6.62
C ARG A 246 25.14 -8.07 -5.40
N VAL A 247 24.86 -9.37 -5.32
CA VAL A 247 23.95 -9.97 -4.33
C VAL A 247 24.53 -11.30 -3.84
N LEU A 248 24.47 -11.58 -2.53
CA LEU A 248 24.69 -12.92 -1.99
C LEU A 248 23.38 -13.72 -1.94
N ASP A 249 23.41 -14.94 -2.47
CA ASP A 249 22.34 -15.93 -2.33
C ASP A 249 22.74 -17.00 -1.29
N GLY A 250 21.77 -17.61 -0.59
CA GLY A 250 22.01 -18.61 0.46
C GLY A 250 22.42 -18.06 1.83
N VAL A 251 22.48 -16.73 1.98
CA VAL A 251 22.86 -16.06 3.24
C VAL A 251 22.13 -14.72 3.38
N VAL A 252 21.75 -14.37 4.62
CA VAL A 252 20.99 -13.14 4.93
C VAL A 252 21.47 -12.51 6.23
N MET A 253 21.27 -11.21 6.40
CA MET A 253 21.34 -10.58 7.73
C MET A 253 19.97 -10.65 8.41
N VAL A 254 19.96 -10.90 9.72
CA VAL A 254 18.76 -10.84 10.57
C VAL A 254 19.05 -9.93 11.76
N VAL A 255 18.28 -8.85 11.91
CA VAL A 255 18.46 -7.86 12.97
C VAL A 255 17.49 -8.17 14.11
N THR A 256 18.01 -8.47 15.31
CA THR A 256 17.21 -8.71 16.52
C THR A 256 17.75 -7.91 17.69
N GLY A 257 16.93 -7.65 18.71
CA GLY A 257 17.43 -6.94 19.88
C GLY A 257 16.47 -6.74 21.04
N THR A 258 17.05 -6.28 22.14
CA THR A 258 16.37 -5.92 23.39
C THR A 258 16.97 -4.65 23.99
N ASP A 259 16.30 -4.07 24.98
CA ASP A 259 16.99 -3.15 25.91
C ASP A 259 17.81 -3.92 26.97
N GLU A 260 18.55 -3.19 27.81
CA GLU A 260 19.32 -3.71 28.96
C GLU A 260 18.47 -4.50 29.98
N ASN A 261 17.16 -4.29 30.04
CA ASN A 261 16.25 -5.03 30.92
C ASN A 261 15.73 -6.33 30.27
N GLY A 262 16.11 -6.61 29.02
CA GLY A 262 15.63 -7.74 28.23
C GLY A 262 14.26 -7.51 27.56
N VAL A 263 13.75 -6.26 27.56
CA VAL A 263 12.50 -5.92 26.88
C VAL A 263 12.75 -5.92 25.38
N GLN A 264 11.92 -6.64 24.63
CA GLN A 264 12.03 -6.77 23.17
C GLN A 264 11.86 -5.40 22.46
N ILE A 265 12.51 -5.23 21.32
CA ILE A 265 12.31 -4.06 20.45
C ILE A 265 11.11 -4.34 19.52
N SER A 266 9.92 -4.25 20.10
CA SER A 266 8.61 -4.53 19.49
C SER A 266 7.49 -3.72 20.18
N GLU A 267 6.45 -3.31 19.45
CA GLU A 267 5.27 -2.64 20.04
C GLU A 267 4.13 -3.62 20.39
N PHE A 268 3.26 -3.95 19.44
CA PHE A 268 2.03 -4.71 19.67
C PHE A 268 2.27 -6.20 19.87
N GLY A 269 3.18 -6.75 19.07
CA GLY A 269 3.48 -8.18 19.01
C GLY A 269 4.95 -8.42 18.67
N SER A 270 5.44 -9.61 19.01
CA SER A 270 6.87 -9.92 19.03
C SER A 270 7.13 -11.34 18.55
N SER A 271 8.11 -11.51 17.66
CA SER A 271 8.41 -12.78 17.01
C SER A 271 9.33 -13.70 17.82
N GLU A 272 9.55 -13.39 19.10
CA GLU A 272 10.51 -14.08 19.96
C GLU A 272 10.12 -15.54 20.23
N GLY A 273 11.07 -16.46 20.09
CA GLY A 273 10.81 -17.89 20.16
C GLY A 273 11.68 -18.72 19.22
N GLU A 274 11.27 -19.97 19.01
CA GLU A 274 11.95 -20.91 18.12
C GLU A 274 11.72 -20.53 16.65
N MET A 275 12.79 -20.27 15.90
CA MET A 275 12.70 -19.69 14.55
C MET A 275 11.89 -20.57 13.57
N ASP A 276 11.96 -21.89 13.70
CA ASP A 276 11.17 -22.85 12.90
C ASP A 276 9.66 -22.93 13.22
N ARG A 277 9.19 -22.07 14.16
CA ARG A 277 7.78 -21.94 14.58
C ARG A 277 7.24 -20.53 14.49
N ASN A 278 8.13 -19.53 14.49
CA ASN A 278 7.79 -18.11 14.49
C ASN A 278 8.16 -17.38 13.18
N ILE A 279 8.80 -18.05 12.21
CA ILE A 279 9.10 -17.50 10.87
C ILE A 279 8.41 -18.35 9.79
N LEU A 280 7.61 -17.72 8.93
CA LEU A 280 7.23 -18.34 7.65
C LEU A 280 8.32 -18.08 6.62
N PHE A 281 9.19 -19.08 6.42
CA PHE A 281 10.26 -19.07 5.43
C PHE A 281 9.71 -19.01 3.98
N ASN A 282 10.54 -18.51 3.06
CA ASN A 282 10.23 -18.28 1.64
C ASN A 282 9.15 -17.21 1.36
N ARG A 283 8.73 -16.42 2.36
CA ARG A 283 7.92 -15.22 2.15
C ARG A 283 8.81 -14.07 1.64
N PRO A 284 8.25 -13.04 0.97
CA PRO A 284 9.05 -11.95 0.39
C PRO A 284 10.00 -11.30 1.40
N GLY A 285 9.55 -11.08 2.65
CA GLY A 285 10.36 -10.49 3.71
C GLY A 285 11.04 -11.45 4.69
N SER A 286 11.06 -12.77 4.45
CA SER A 286 11.70 -13.75 5.34
C SER A 286 12.95 -14.36 4.71
N PRO A 287 13.81 -15.04 5.48
CA PRO A 287 14.81 -15.94 4.91
C PRO A 287 14.15 -17.02 4.05
N ASP A 288 14.84 -17.49 3.03
CA ASP A 288 14.44 -18.68 2.29
C ASP A 288 14.86 -19.94 3.07
N LYS A 289 14.12 -21.05 2.87
CA LYS A 289 14.33 -22.26 3.66
C LYS A 289 15.61 -22.98 3.24
N GLY A 290 16.69 -22.68 3.94
CA GLY A 290 18.05 -23.12 3.62
C GLY A 290 19.09 -22.01 3.77
N ASP A 291 18.67 -20.75 3.82
CA ASP A 291 19.57 -19.61 4.06
C ASP A 291 20.31 -19.74 5.40
N ILE A 292 21.60 -19.40 5.39
CA ILE A 292 22.38 -19.15 6.60
C ILE A 292 21.99 -17.76 7.13
N LEU A 293 21.57 -17.69 8.39
CA LEU A 293 21.21 -16.42 9.02
C LEU A 293 22.42 -15.86 9.77
N ILE A 294 22.97 -14.75 9.28
CA ILE A 294 23.92 -13.92 10.03
C ILE A 294 23.07 -13.05 10.95
N LYS A 295 22.87 -13.53 12.19
CA LYS A 295 21.97 -12.89 13.16
C LYS A 295 22.75 -11.97 14.09
N THR A 296 22.47 -10.68 14.05
CA THR A 296 22.92 -9.75 15.09
C THR A 296 21.87 -9.65 16.19
N LYS A 297 22.23 -10.02 17.42
CA LYS A 297 21.50 -9.63 18.64
C LYS A 297 22.14 -8.36 19.19
N VAL A 298 21.42 -7.25 19.13
CA VAL A 298 21.84 -5.97 19.72
C VAL A 298 21.15 -5.78 21.07
N THR A 299 21.90 -5.34 22.07
CA THR A 299 21.33 -4.80 23.31
C THR A 299 21.57 -3.30 23.35
N ILE A 300 20.48 -2.53 23.49
CA ILE A 300 20.49 -1.07 23.59
C ILE A 300 20.18 -0.60 25.02
N LYS A 301 20.50 0.66 25.32
CA LYS A 301 20.28 1.26 26.65
C LYS A 301 18.84 1.12 27.14
N ALA A 302 18.70 0.91 28.45
CA ALA A 302 17.43 0.72 29.16
C ALA A 302 16.34 1.73 28.72
N GLY A 303 15.16 1.20 28.38
CA GLY A 303 14.00 2.00 27.97
C GLY A 303 14.07 2.65 26.58
N LYS A 304 15.13 2.41 25.78
CA LYS A 304 15.26 2.95 24.41
C LYS A 304 14.61 2.09 23.33
N ASN A 305 14.01 0.95 23.66
CA ASN A 305 13.31 0.09 22.71
C ASN A 305 12.10 0.76 22.04
N MET A 306 11.38 1.63 22.75
CA MET A 306 10.24 2.39 22.22
C MET A 306 10.62 3.79 21.68
N GLU A 307 11.89 4.19 21.78
CA GLU A 307 12.36 5.50 21.32
C GLU A 307 13.14 5.38 20.02
N ARG A 308 12.76 6.15 19.00
CA ARG A 308 13.35 6.21 17.64
C ARG A 308 14.87 5.96 17.56
N PRO A 309 15.72 6.62 18.39
CA PRO A 309 17.17 6.43 18.32
C PRO A 309 17.65 5.00 18.66
N GLY A 310 16.89 4.23 19.45
CA GLY A 310 17.23 2.87 19.86
C GLY A 310 17.25 1.87 18.70
N PRO A 311 16.12 1.66 18.00
CA PRO A 311 16.09 0.86 16.77
C PRO A 311 17.05 1.38 15.71
N MET A 312 17.15 2.71 15.53
CA MET A 312 18.09 3.33 14.58
C MET A 312 19.55 2.95 14.88
N ALA A 313 19.95 2.97 16.15
CA ALA A 313 21.30 2.57 16.58
C ALA A 313 21.56 1.08 16.35
N ALA A 314 20.59 0.21 16.68
CA ALA A 314 20.73 -1.23 16.46
C ALA A 314 20.90 -1.57 14.97
N HIS A 315 20.13 -0.93 14.09
CA HIS A 315 20.21 -1.13 12.65
C HIS A 315 21.53 -0.64 12.05
N ARG A 316 22.01 0.54 12.46
CA ARG A 316 23.30 1.09 11.99
C ARG A 316 24.49 0.27 12.46
N ALA A 317 24.51 -0.16 13.72
CA ALA A 317 25.56 -1.03 14.24
C ALA A 317 25.63 -2.34 13.45
N THR A 318 24.49 -2.97 13.15
CA THR A 318 24.45 -4.15 12.27
C THR A 318 24.95 -3.83 10.86
N ASP A 319 24.57 -2.68 10.29
CA ASP A 319 24.97 -2.27 8.94
C ASP A 319 26.48 -1.99 8.80
N VAL A 320 27.22 -1.75 9.90
CA VAL A 320 28.71 -1.74 9.88
C VAL A 320 29.27 -3.11 9.47
N ILE A 321 28.71 -4.20 10.02
CA ILE A 321 29.11 -5.57 9.67
C ILE A 321 28.68 -5.87 8.23
N THR A 322 27.44 -5.51 7.86
CA THR A 322 26.93 -5.66 6.48
C THR A 322 27.81 -4.91 5.49
N GLN A 323 28.30 -3.70 5.81
CA GLN A 323 29.14 -2.91 4.94
C GLN A 323 30.51 -3.55 4.70
N GLU A 324 31.14 -4.14 5.72
CA GLU A 324 32.41 -4.86 5.50
C GLU A 324 32.23 -6.06 4.53
N ILE A 325 31.05 -6.70 4.56
CA ILE A 325 30.67 -7.75 3.60
C ILE A 325 30.38 -7.15 2.20
N ARG A 326 29.65 -6.03 2.10
CA ARG A 326 29.44 -5.31 0.83
C ARG A 326 30.77 -4.94 0.17
N ASP A 327 31.71 -4.45 0.96
CA ASP A 327 33.02 -4.01 0.52
C ASP A 327 33.86 -5.13 -0.10
N VAL A 328 33.73 -6.38 0.36
CA VAL A 328 34.38 -7.54 -0.29
C VAL A 328 33.55 -8.10 -1.44
N LEU A 329 32.23 -8.03 -1.38
CA LEU A 329 31.34 -8.41 -2.48
C LEU A 329 31.59 -7.57 -3.74
N LYS A 330 31.85 -6.26 -3.61
CA LYS A 330 32.28 -5.41 -4.75
C LYS A 330 33.63 -5.82 -5.36
N LYS A 331 34.47 -6.54 -4.61
CA LYS A 331 35.81 -6.97 -4.99
C LYS A 331 35.85 -8.46 -5.43
N ALA A 332 34.74 -9.20 -5.30
CA ALA A 332 34.65 -10.62 -5.66
C ALA A 332 34.92 -10.86 -7.16
N PRO A 333 35.63 -11.95 -7.55
CA PRO A 333 35.83 -12.31 -8.95
C PRO A 333 34.52 -12.58 -9.73
N GLU A 334 34.44 -12.14 -10.99
CA GLU A 334 33.26 -12.33 -11.85
C GLU A 334 32.96 -13.81 -12.17
N ASP A 335 33.94 -14.71 -12.08
CA ASP A 335 33.76 -16.15 -12.26
C ASP A 335 33.06 -16.84 -11.07
N LEU A 336 32.78 -16.12 -9.97
CA LEU A 336 31.89 -16.55 -8.90
C LEU A 336 30.41 -16.19 -9.13
N VAL A 337 30.07 -15.50 -10.22
CA VAL A 337 28.68 -15.14 -10.55
C VAL A 337 27.92 -16.38 -11.04
N VAL A 338 26.99 -16.89 -10.22
CA VAL A 338 26.20 -18.10 -10.52
C VAL A 338 24.93 -17.82 -11.33
N LYS A 339 24.40 -16.60 -11.24
CA LYS A 339 23.19 -16.13 -11.93
C LYS A 339 23.31 -14.64 -12.22
N THR A 340 22.82 -14.21 -13.38
CA THR A 340 22.56 -12.80 -13.70
C THR A 340 21.07 -12.64 -13.94
N GLU A 341 20.46 -11.60 -13.37
CA GLU A 341 19.04 -11.28 -13.46
C GLU A 341 18.90 -9.82 -13.93
N VAL A 342 18.03 -9.57 -14.92
CA VAL A 342 17.85 -8.24 -15.54
C VAL A 342 16.39 -7.82 -15.39
N PHE A 343 16.20 -6.62 -14.82
CA PHE A 343 14.90 -5.97 -14.70
C PHE A 343 14.87 -4.74 -15.62
N GLU A 344 13.79 -4.61 -16.39
CA GLU A 344 13.55 -3.47 -17.29
C GLU A 344 12.30 -2.73 -16.83
N HIS A 345 12.41 -1.45 -16.43
CA HIS A 345 11.25 -0.60 -16.23
C HIS A 345 10.72 -0.17 -17.60
N LYS A 346 9.79 -0.95 -18.14
CA LYS A 346 9.10 -0.60 -19.39
C LYS A 346 8.01 0.41 -19.09
N ARG A 347 8.05 1.52 -19.84
CA ARG A 347 6.95 2.48 -19.92
C ARG A 347 6.16 2.15 -21.18
N ARG A 348 4.93 1.68 -20.97
CA ARG A 348 4.12 1.06 -22.02
C ARG A 348 3.23 2.07 -22.72
N GLY A 349 3.19 2.00 -24.05
CA GLY A 349 2.48 2.99 -24.85
C GLY A 349 0.99 2.65 -24.98
N GLY A 350 0.11 3.45 -24.36
CA GLY A 350 -1.34 3.29 -24.49
C GLY A 350 -1.97 2.21 -23.59
N SER A 351 -1.14 1.45 -22.87
CA SER A 351 -1.54 0.71 -21.66
C SER A 351 -2.01 1.67 -20.56
N LYS A 352 -2.80 1.17 -19.61
CA LYS A 352 -3.36 1.98 -18.52
C LYS A 352 -2.29 2.38 -17.51
N LYS A 353 -2.10 3.68 -17.32
CA LYS A 353 -1.00 4.27 -16.55
C LYS A 353 -1.33 4.29 -15.07
N VAL A 354 -0.61 3.50 -14.27
CA VAL A 354 -0.93 3.28 -12.85
C VAL A 354 0.24 3.59 -11.92
N VAL A 355 -0.05 3.85 -10.65
CA VAL A 355 0.95 3.99 -9.58
C VAL A 355 0.64 3.07 -8.41
N ILE A 356 1.69 2.60 -7.74
CA ILE A 356 1.59 1.97 -6.42
C ILE A 356 1.92 3.05 -5.38
N VAL A 357 1.07 3.21 -4.38
CA VAL A 357 1.33 4.04 -3.19
C VAL A 357 1.63 3.10 -2.03
N LYS A 358 2.86 3.14 -1.53
CA LYS A 358 3.29 2.40 -0.34
C LYS A 358 3.29 3.36 0.84
N GLU A 359 2.27 3.25 1.67
CA GLU A 359 2.32 3.78 3.03
C GLU A 359 3.30 2.93 3.84
N ILE A 360 4.35 3.59 4.31
CA ILE A 360 5.49 3.01 5.03
C ILE A 360 5.61 3.66 6.41
N MET A 361 6.26 2.98 7.36
CA MET A 361 6.35 3.47 8.74
C MET A 361 6.95 4.87 8.83
N GLY A 362 6.25 5.74 9.58
CA GLY A 362 6.54 7.18 9.69
C GLY A 362 5.92 7.86 10.91
N GLN A 363 5.54 7.10 11.94
CA GLN A 363 4.87 7.66 13.13
C GLN A 363 5.86 8.29 14.11
N GLY A 364 7.15 7.97 14.01
CA GLY A 364 8.08 8.17 15.12
C GLY A 364 7.81 7.15 16.22
N ALA A 365 8.13 7.48 17.48
CA ALA A 365 8.46 6.45 18.48
C ALA A 365 9.46 5.47 17.83
N MET A 366 9.24 4.16 17.87
CA MET A 366 10.09 3.19 17.16
C MET A 366 9.77 3.03 15.65
N HIS A 367 8.65 3.57 15.16
CA HIS A 367 8.16 3.35 13.80
C HIS A 367 8.67 4.40 12.80
N ASP A 368 9.62 3.98 11.99
CA ASP A 368 10.25 4.77 10.93
C ASP A 368 10.82 3.80 9.88
N ASN A 369 11.05 4.27 8.66
CA ASN A 369 11.80 3.53 7.64
C ASN A 369 12.84 4.47 7.00
N TYR A 370 14.04 3.96 6.72
CA TYR A 370 15.07 4.69 5.99
C TYR A 370 14.84 4.59 4.48
N ILE A 371 15.00 5.71 3.77
CA ILE A 371 14.76 5.84 2.33
C ILE A 371 16.02 6.40 1.65
N MET A 372 16.29 5.94 0.43
CA MET A 372 17.45 6.30 -0.41
C MET A 372 18.83 6.19 0.28
N PRO A 373 19.22 5.00 0.78
CA PRO A 373 20.61 4.73 1.17
C PRO A 373 21.59 4.77 -0.02
N ASP A 374 22.88 4.91 0.28
CA ASP A 374 23.97 4.85 -0.73
C ASP A 374 24.19 3.44 -1.28
N GLU A 375 23.90 2.41 -0.46
CA GLU A 375 23.97 0.99 -0.80
C GLU A 375 22.59 0.35 -0.71
N PRO A 376 22.31 -0.75 -1.44
CA PRO A 376 21.12 -1.55 -1.24
C PRO A 376 20.89 -1.87 0.24
N VAL A 377 19.76 -1.42 0.79
CA VAL A 377 19.37 -1.66 2.18
C VAL A 377 20.43 -1.13 3.17
N GLY A 378 21.20 -0.11 2.81
CA GLY A 378 22.13 0.56 3.72
C GLY A 378 21.42 1.45 4.75
N THR A 379 22.17 1.90 5.74
CA THR A 379 21.83 3.02 6.63
C THR A 379 22.61 4.30 6.30
N LEU A 380 23.76 4.14 5.65
CA LEU A 380 24.56 5.26 5.12
C LEU A 380 23.84 5.97 3.96
N GLY A 381 24.02 7.28 3.86
CA GLY A 381 23.34 8.15 2.87
C GLY A 381 21.87 8.45 3.20
N ALA A 382 21.14 7.45 3.69
CA ALA A 382 19.69 7.42 3.85
C ALA A 382 19.10 8.60 4.63
N LYS A 383 17.81 8.84 4.41
CA LYS A 383 16.98 9.75 5.20
C LYS A 383 15.80 8.98 5.74
N ALA A 384 15.51 9.16 7.01
CA ALA A 384 14.32 8.58 7.62
C ALA A 384 13.06 9.31 7.15
N ASN A 385 11.98 8.56 7.00
CA ASN A 385 10.69 9.03 6.52
C ASN A 385 10.15 10.19 7.39
N VAL A 386 10.28 10.05 8.72
CA VAL A 386 9.91 11.08 9.70
C VAL A 386 10.69 12.39 9.48
N ASP A 387 12.00 12.32 9.18
CA ASP A 387 12.84 13.51 8.97
C ASP A 387 12.59 14.19 7.62
N LEU A 388 11.98 13.49 6.67
CA LEU A 388 11.44 14.06 5.43
C LEU A 388 10.05 14.69 5.63
N GLY A 389 9.48 14.62 6.84
CA GLY A 389 8.13 15.08 7.15
C GLY A 389 7.04 14.18 6.59
N ASN A 390 7.35 12.90 6.34
CA ASN A 390 6.43 11.88 5.80
C ASN A 390 5.80 12.20 4.43
N VAL A 391 6.28 13.23 3.73
CA VAL A 391 5.70 13.69 2.46
C VAL A 391 5.95 12.67 1.34
N PRO A 392 5.11 12.65 0.27
CA PRO A 392 5.25 11.69 -0.81
C PRO A 392 6.61 11.77 -1.54
N VAL A 393 7.35 10.66 -1.55
CA VAL A 393 8.60 10.48 -2.31
C VAL A 393 8.34 9.54 -3.48
N VAL A 394 8.39 10.08 -4.71
CA VAL A 394 8.21 9.30 -5.94
C VAL A 394 9.52 8.62 -6.33
N VAL A 395 9.50 7.29 -6.47
CA VAL A 395 10.64 6.45 -6.86
C VAL A 395 10.29 5.54 -8.04
N THR A 396 11.29 5.04 -8.76
CA THR A 396 11.06 4.06 -9.83
C THR A 396 10.72 2.68 -9.25
N PRO A 397 10.00 1.82 -10.00
CA PRO A 397 9.82 0.41 -9.63
C PRO A 397 11.14 -0.32 -9.37
N LEU A 398 12.21 0.03 -10.11
CA LEU A 398 13.53 -0.57 -9.90
C LEU A 398 14.22 -0.08 -8.63
N GLN A 399 13.96 1.14 -8.16
CA GLN A 399 14.51 1.63 -6.89
C GLN A 399 14.01 0.81 -5.70
N ILE A 400 12.72 0.45 -5.69
CA ILE A 400 12.15 -0.47 -4.68
C ILE A 400 12.91 -1.80 -4.69
N LEU A 401 13.03 -2.42 -5.88
CA LEU A 401 13.70 -3.70 -6.05
C LEU A 401 15.21 -3.63 -5.78
N ASP A 402 15.86 -2.49 -5.96
CA ASP A 402 17.29 -2.30 -5.66
C ASP A 402 17.55 -1.86 -4.21
N GLY A 403 16.53 -1.93 -3.34
CA GLY A 403 16.69 -1.74 -1.91
C GLY A 403 16.77 -0.26 -1.49
N CYS A 404 16.00 0.62 -2.14
CA CYS A 404 15.89 2.03 -1.74
C CYS A 404 15.15 2.27 -0.41
N ILE A 405 14.66 1.20 0.24
CA ILE A 405 14.06 1.22 1.57
C ILE A 405 14.86 0.26 2.45
N HIS A 406 15.30 0.77 3.60
CA HIS A 406 15.78 -0.02 4.73
C HIS A 406 14.75 0.09 5.84
N ALA A 407 14.12 -1.03 6.17
CA ALA A 407 13.07 -1.10 7.15
C ALA A 407 13.62 -0.99 8.59
N LEU A 408 12.91 -0.29 9.47
CA LEU A 408 13.04 -0.48 10.92
C LEU A 408 11.75 -1.13 11.45
N THR A 409 11.44 -0.97 12.73
CA THR A 409 10.31 -1.67 13.38
C THR A 409 8.93 -1.23 12.90
N CYS A 410 7.99 -2.18 12.94
CA CYS A 410 6.54 -2.00 12.74
C CYS A 410 5.81 -2.48 14.00
N ILE A 411 4.53 -2.12 14.08
CA ILE A 411 3.54 -2.55 15.08
C ILE A 411 3.65 -4.06 15.39
N GLY A 412 3.65 -4.93 14.37
CA GLY A 412 3.71 -6.38 14.57
C GLY A 412 4.40 -7.16 13.42
N PRO A 413 5.06 -8.30 13.72
CA PRO A 413 5.92 -9.03 12.79
C PRO A 413 5.17 -9.77 11.67
N ALA A 414 3.89 -10.11 11.84
CA ALA A 414 3.10 -10.74 10.79
C ALA A 414 2.73 -9.75 9.67
N SER A 415 2.61 -8.45 9.97
CA SER A 415 2.34 -7.40 8.96
C SER A 415 3.59 -6.62 8.52
N LYS A 416 4.69 -6.67 9.29
CA LYS A 416 5.97 -5.99 8.99
C LYS A 416 6.49 -6.25 7.57
N GLU A 417 6.61 -5.20 6.75
CA GLU A 417 7.36 -5.28 5.50
C GLU A 417 8.86 -5.03 5.79
N THR A 418 9.64 -6.11 5.90
CA THR A 418 11.10 -6.04 6.09
C THR A 418 11.80 -5.47 4.86
N SER A 419 13.07 -5.11 4.99
CA SER A 419 13.90 -4.66 3.87
C SER A 419 13.94 -5.68 2.72
N ARG A 420 14.00 -6.98 3.05
CA ARG A 420 13.91 -8.07 2.06
C ARG A 420 12.54 -8.12 1.37
N HIS A 421 11.47 -7.70 2.05
CA HIS A 421 10.13 -7.56 1.45
C HIS A 421 10.14 -6.51 0.34
N TYR A 422 10.68 -5.31 0.59
CA TYR A 422 10.81 -4.27 -0.43
C TYR A 422 11.75 -4.69 -1.59
N TRP A 423 12.86 -5.36 -1.28
CA TRP A 423 13.75 -5.96 -2.29
C TRP A 423 13.09 -7.04 -3.18
N ARG A 424 11.95 -7.61 -2.73
CA ARG A 424 11.18 -8.67 -3.39
C ARG A 424 9.70 -8.27 -3.61
N GLU A 425 9.41 -6.97 -3.68
CA GLU A 425 8.05 -6.45 -3.53
C GLU A 425 7.06 -7.07 -4.56
N PRO A 426 6.06 -7.87 -4.12
CA PRO A 426 5.27 -8.68 -5.05
C PRO A 426 4.36 -7.87 -5.97
N LEU A 427 3.83 -6.74 -5.50
CA LEU A 427 2.91 -5.91 -6.27
C LEU A 427 3.65 -5.19 -7.41
N VAL A 428 4.85 -4.68 -7.14
CA VAL A 428 5.77 -4.15 -8.15
C VAL A 428 6.17 -5.23 -9.14
N LEU A 429 6.57 -6.42 -8.66
CA LEU A 429 7.02 -7.51 -9.53
C LEU A 429 5.93 -8.03 -10.47
N GLU A 430 4.68 -8.18 -10.02
CA GLU A 430 3.59 -8.58 -10.91
C GLU A 430 3.10 -7.42 -11.80
N SER A 431 3.03 -6.18 -11.28
CA SER A 431 2.61 -5.01 -12.06
C SER A 431 3.60 -4.64 -13.18
N MET A 432 4.89 -4.93 -13.03
CA MET A 432 5.90 -4.79 -14.09
C MET A 432 5.81 -5.88 -15.16
N LYS A 433 5.25 -7.06 -14.83
CA LYS A 433 5.06 -8.17 -15.78
C LYS A 433 3.79 -7.99 -16.61
N ASP A 434 2.78 -7.33 -16.05
CA ASP A 434 1.53 -7.03 -16.74
C ASP A 434 1.78 -6.20 -18.01
N GLU A 435 1.00 -6.47 -19.06
CA GLU A 435 1.14 -5.82 -20.37
C GLU A 435 0.06 -4.75 -20.61
N GLU A 436 -1.07 -4.86 -19.91
CA GLU A 436 -2.16 -3.89 -19.97
C GLU A 436 -1.91 -2.66 -19.09
N LEU A 437 -0.90 -2.72 -18.21
CA LEU A 437 -0.56 -1.66 -17.26
C LEU A 437 0.80 -1.01 -17.59
N ASP A 438 0.82 0.32 -17.58
CA ASP A 438 2.03 1.15 -17.55
C ASP A 438 2.29 1.58 -16.10
N LEU A 439 3.01 0.75 -15.32
CA LEU A 439 3.41 1.09 -13.96
C LEU A 439 4.35 2.30 -14.00
N ALA A 440 3.84 3.48 -13.68
CA ALA A 440 4.52 4.74 -13.90
C ALA A 440 5.64 5.00 -12.88
N ALA A 441 5.34 4.73 -11.60
CA ALA A 441 6.23 4.90 -10.45
C ALA A 441 5.68 4.12 -9.24
N VAL A 442 6.46 4.09 -8.17
CA VAL A 442 5.99 3.80 -6.81
C VAL A 442 6.12 5.08 -5.99
N ILE A 443 5.14 5.39 -5.16
CA ILE A 443 5.10 6.58 -4.31
C ILE A 443 5.17 6.11 -2.87
N LEU A 444 6.28 6.44 -2.20
CA LEU A 444 6.46 6.19 -0.78
C LEU A 444 5.84 7.34 0.00
N VAL A 445 5.05 7.03 1.03
CA VAL A 445 4.39 8.04 1.85
C VAL A 445 4.42 7.58 3.31
N GLY A 446 4.65 8.49 4.24
CA GLY A 446 4.66 8.14 5.66
C GLY A 446 3.28 8.23 6.31
N SER A 447 3.16 7.63 7.48
CA SER A 447 1.98 7.64 8.36
C SER A 447 2.24 8.52 9.60
N PRO A 448 2.00 9.85 9.57
CA PRO A 448 2.32 10.73 10.69
C PRO A 448 1.52 10.39 11.94
N GLN A 449 2.11 10.56 13.12
CA GLN A 449 1.37 10.36 14.38
C GLN A 449 0.40 11.51 14.69
N VAL A 450 0.63 12.72 14.16
CA VAL A 450 -0.22 13.88 14.41
C VAL A 450 -1.34 13.95 13.36
N ASN A 451 -2.60 13.96 13.81
CA ASN A 451 -3.77 13.89 12.91
C ASN A 451 -3.83 15.03 11.85
N SER A 452 -3.33 16.22 12.15
CA SER A 452 -3.24 17.32 11.16
C SER A 452 -2.19 17.06 10.07
N GLU A 453 -1.15 16.30 10.38
CA GLU A 453 -0.10 15.91 9.44
C GLU A 453 -0.60 14.78 8.53
N LYS A 454 -1.37 13.82 9.05
CA LYS A 454 -2.04 12.77 8.23
C LYS A 454 -2.82 13.37 7.04
N ILE A 455 -3.64 14.39 7.32
CA ILE A 455 -4.44 15.11 6.31
C ILE A 455 -3.55 15.94 5.37
N TYR A 456 -2.48 16.57 5.88
CA TYR A 456 -1.53 17.35 5.07
C TYR A 456 -0.78 16.46 4.06
N VAL A 457 -0.23 15.34 4.53
CA VAL A 457 0.48 14.35 3.71
C VAL A 457 -0.45 13.73 2.67
N SER A 458 -1.67 13.34 3.06
CA SER A 458 -2.67 12.76 2.14
C SER A 458 -3.08 13.72 1.02
N ARG A 459 -3.19 15.03 1.32
CA ARG A 459 -3.48 16.07 0.30
C ARG A 459 -2.33 16.25 -0.68
N LEU A 460 -1.09 16.23 -0.20
CA LEU A 460 0.10 16.26 -1.06
C LEU A 460 0.15 15.00 -1.94
N LEU A 461 -0.17 13.82 -1.39
CA LEU A 461 -0.25 12.58 -2.16
C LEU A 461 -1.27 12.69 -3.29
N GLY A 462 -2.50 13.14 -2.98
CA GLY A 462 -3.53 13.38 -4.00
C GLY A 462 -3.06 14.33 -5.09
N GLN A 463 -2.41 15.45 -4.73
CA GLN A 463 -1.83 16.41 -5.69
C GLN A 463 -0.71 15.81 -6.55
N VAL A 464 0.15 14.94 -5.98
CA VAL A 464 1.20 14.24 -6.74
C VAL A 464 0.58 13.26 -7.73
N VAL A 465 -0.39 12.44 -7.30
CA VAL A 465 -1.07 11.46 -8.15
C VAL A 465 -1.86 12.15 -9.28
N GLU A 466 -2.51 13.28 -8.99
CA GLU A 466 -3.19 14.16 -9.96
C GLU A 466 -2.21 14.78 -10.97
N ALA A 467 -1.13 15.40 -10.50
CA ALA A 467 -0.11 16.00 -11.36
C ALA A 467 0.68 14.96 -12.18
N MET A 468 0.66 13.69 -11.77
CA MET A 468 1.21 12.57 -12.53
C MET A 468 0.30 12.07 -13.65
N ASP A 469 -0.98 12.49 -13.72
CA ASP A 469 -1.93 12.16 -14.80
C ASP A 469 -2.09 10.63 -15.00
N VAL A 470 -2.65 9.93 -14.00
CA VAL A 470 -2.75 8.46 -13.97
C VAL A 470 -4.18 7.96 -14.13
N ASP A 471 -4.34 6.80 -14.75
CA ASP A 471 -5.61 6.09 -14.90
C ASP A 471 -6.07 5.37 -13.63
N GLY A 472 -5.17 5.10 -12.68
CA GLY A 472 -5.51 4.40 -11.45
C GLY A 472 -4.36 4.23 -10.45
N ALA A 473 -4.68 3.84 -9.23
CA ALA A 473 -3.73 3.65 -8.14
C ALA A 473 -4.03 2.41 -7.27
N ILE A 474 -2.98 1.81 -6.70
CA ILE A 474 -3.10 0.81 -5.62
C ILE A 474 -2.41 1.37 -4.38
N VAL A 475 -3.13 1.54 -3.28
CA VAL A 475 -2.60 2.00 -1.99
C VAL A 475 -2.38 0.78 -1.08
N THR A 476 -1.22 0.70 -0.43
CA THR A 476 -0.87 -0.41 0.48
C THR A 476 -0.31 0.12 1.79
N THR A 477 -0.62 -0.50 2.94
CA THR A 477 0.04 -0.19 4.23
C THR A 477 0.61 -1.46 4.88
N GLU A 478 1.81 -1.35 5.49
CA GLU A 478 2.38 -2.41 6.34
C GLU A 478 1.85 -2.39 7.79
N GLY A 479 1.07 -1.37 8.17
CA GLY A 479 0.52 -1.20 9.51
C GLY A 479 -0.98 -1.48 9.61
N PHE A 480 -1.53 -1.32 10.82
CA PHE A 480 -2.97 -1.39 11.08
C PHE A 480 -3.38 -0.46 12.24
N GLY A 481 -4.69 -0.24 12.43
CA GLY A 481 -5.18 0.64 13.49
C GLY A 481 -4.93 2.11 13.17
N ASN A 482 -3.94 2.76 13.80
CA ASN A 482 -3.63 4.18 13.56
C ASN A 482 -3.21 4.47 12.11
N ASN A 483 -2.51 3.52 11.47
CA ASN A 483 -2.18 3.56 10.04
C ASN A 483 -3.43 3.57 9.14
N HIS A 484 -4.53 2.95 9.57
CA HIS A 484 -5.74 2.90 8.74
C HIS A 484 -6.37 4.28 8.53
N ILE A 485 -6.07 5.25 9.38
CA ILE A 485 -6.47 6.65 9.23
C ILE A 485 -5.71 7.30 8.05
N ASP A 486 -4.42 7.02 7.92
CA ASP A 486 -3.58 7.48 6.80
C ASP A 486 -4.04 6.82 5.50
N PHE A 487 -4.03 5.49 5.47
CA PHE A 487 -4.51 4.64 4.38
C PHE A 487 -5.89 5.07 3.85
N ALA A 488 -6.87 5.29 4.74
CA ALA A 488 -8.19 5.76 4.36
C ALA A 488 -8.15 7.17 3.74
N SER A 489 -7.38 8.10 4.32
CA SER A 489 -7.25 9.48 3.80
C SER A 489 -6.46 9.55 2.49
N HIS A 490 -5.47 8.67 2.29
CA HIS A 490 -4.74 8.49 1.03
C HIS A 490 -5.69 8.02 -0.09
N ILE A 491 -6.50 6.99 0.18
CA ILE A 491 -7.54 6.51 -0.74
C ILE A 491 -8.58 7.60 -1.02
N GLU A 492 -9.00 8.35 0.01
CA GLU A 492 -10.00 9.41 -0.13
C GLU A 492 -9.51 10.57 -1.01
N GLU A 493 -8.29 11.07 -0.76
CA GLU A 493 -7.73 12.18 -1.54
C GLU A 493 -7.46 11.79 -2.99
N ILE A 494 -7.04 10.55 -3.28
CA ILE A 494 -6.94 10.04 -4.66
C ILE A 494 -8.33 9.91 -5.31
N GLY A 495 -9.29 9.27 -4.63
CA GLY A 495 -10.63 9.04 -5.14
C GLY A 495 -11.42 10.33 -5.40
N LYS A 496 -11.24 11.37 -4.58
CA LYS A 496 -11.81 12.72 -4.78
C LYS A 496 -11.43 13.38 -6.11
N ARG A 497 -10.34 12.93 -6.76
CA ARG A 497 -9.89 13.41 -8.08
C ARG A 497 -10.44 12.59 -9.25
N GLY A 498 -11.33 11.63 -8.98
CA GLY A 498 -11.92 10.75 -9.99
C GLY A 498 -11.02 9.61 -10.45
N ILE A 499 -9.92 9.34 -9.72
CA ILE A 499 -8.94 8.31 -10.06
C ILE A 499 -9.35 6.98 -9.40
N PRO A 500 -9.59 5.90 -10.18
CA PRO A 500 -9.83 4.56 -9.66
C PRO A 500 -8.73 4.10 -8.70
N VAL A 501 -9.12 3.73 -7.49
CA VAL A 501 -8.19 3.36 -6.41
C VAL A 501 -8.60 2.04 -5.76
N VAL A 502 -7.61 1.18 -5.48
CA VAL A 502 -7.76 -0.08 -4.73
C VAL A 502 -6.86 -0.03 -3.50
N GLY A 503 -7.37 -0.41 -2.33
CA GLY A 503 -6.57 -0.54 -1.10
C GLY A 503 -6.10 -1.98 -0.85
N MET A 504 -4.91 -2.15 -0.27
CA MET A 504 -4.41 -3.40 0.29
C MET A 504 -3.99 -3.19 1.74
N THR A 505 -4.51 -4.02 2.65
CA THR A 505 -4.16 -3.94 4.08
C THR A 505 -4.41 -5.29 4.75
N PHE A 506 -3.70 -5.58 5.85
CA PHE A 506 -4.21 -6.54 6.82
C PHE A 506 -5.48 -5.93 7.46
N ALA A 507 -6.60 -6.64 7.38
CA ALA A 507 -7.83 -6.28 8.09
C ALA A 507 -8.25 -7.42 9.04
N GLY A 508 -8.65 -8.58 8.50
CA GLY A 508 -9.01 -9.73 9.31
C GLY A 508 -10.07 -9.44 10.37
N VAL A 509 -9.90 -10.05 11.55
CA VAL A 509 -10.76 -9.88 12.74
C VAL A 509 -10.15 -8.89 13.73
N GLN A 510 -8.82 -8.85 13.86
CA GLN A 510 -8.14 -8.01 14.87
C GLN A 510 -7.72 -6.63 14.35
N GLY A 511 -7.41 -6.51 13.06
CA GLY A 511 -7.04 -5.26 12.40
C GLY A 511 -8.20 -4.61 11.65
N GLN A 512 -9.44 -4.77 12.11
CA GLN A 512 -10.63 -4.32 11.37
C GLN A 512 -10.57 -2.83 11.02
N LEU A 513 -11.00 -2.50 9.79
CA LEU A 513 -11.11 -1.13 9.31
C LEU A 513 -12.25 -0.39 10.02
N VAL A 514 -11.95 0.19 11.17
CA VAL A 514 -12.84 1.08 11.95
C VAL A 514 -12.97 2.48 11.36
N VAL A 515 -12.32 2.74 10.22
CA VAL A 515 -12.43 3.98 9.43
C VAL A 515 -12.68 3.63 7.97
N GLY A 516 -13.53 4.43 7.32
CA GLY A 516 -13.97 4.21 5.94
C GLY A 516 -14.39 5.51 5.27
N ASN A 517 -14.46 5.49 3.93
CA ASN A 517 -15.03 6.57 3.12
C ASN A 517 -15.53 6.01 1.78
N LYS A 518 -16.26 6.82 1.00
CA LYS A 518 -16.93 6.37 -0.24
C LYS A 518 -16.02 5.96 -1.40
N TYR A 519 -14.70 6.02 -1.25
CA TYR A 519 -13.70 5.55 -2.22
C TYR A 519 -12.97 4.27 -1.78
N MET A 520 -13.28 3.76 -0.57
CA MET A 520 -12.81 2.47 -0.04
C MET A 520 -13.74 1.30 -0.43
N ASP A 521 -14.44 1.42 -1.55
CA ASP A 521 -15.32 0.38 -2.13
C ASP A 521 -14.55 -0.84 -2.68
N ALA A 522 -13.23 -0.75 -2.81
CA ALA A 522 -12.37 -1.77 -3.40
C ALA A 522 -11.14 -2.03 -2.51
N ILE A 523 -11.24 -3.04 -1.62
CA ILE A 523 -10.18 -3.40 -0.66
C ILE A 523 -9.79 -4.88 -0.81
N VAL A 524 -8.48 -5.15 -0.78
CA VAL A 524 -7.87 -6.47 -0.78
C VAL A 524 -7.29 -6.75 0.61
N ASP A 525 -8.00 -7.54 1.42
CA ASP A 525 -7.47 -8.01 2.70
C ASP A 525 -6.26 -8.93 2.47
N MET A 526 -5.16 -8.65 3.18
CA MET A 526 -3.91 -9.39 3.18
C MET A 526 -3.86 -10.50 4.24
N ASN A 527 -4.85 -10.60 5.13
CA ASN A 527 -4.91 -11.63 6.17
C ASN A 527 -4.78 -13.05 5.61
N LYS A 528 -3.90 -13.83 6.24
CA LYS A 528 -3.73 -15.27 5.99
C LYS A 528 -3.85 -16.08 7.28
N SER A 529 -3.80 -15.43 8.44
CA SER A 529 -4.13 -16.03 9.74
C SER A 529 -5.52 -16.66 9.74
N ARG A 530 -5.59 -17.95 10.13
CA ARG A 530 -6.82 -18.73 10.27
C ARG A 530 -7.83 -18.09 11.22
N GLN A 531 -7.35 -17.34 12.21
CA GLN A 531 -8.17 -16.63 13.19
C GLN A 531 -8.44 -15.16 12.82
N GLY A 532 -7.83 -14.64 11.74
CA GLY A 532 -7.93 -13.24 11.36
C GLY A 532 -7.12 -12.29 12.24
N ILE A 533 -6.07 -12.78 12.89
CA ILE A 533 -5.27 -12.04 13.88
C ILE A 533 -3.84 -11.79 13.42
N GLU A 534 -3.22 -10.76 14.00
CA GLU A 534 -1.77 -10.70 14.19
C GLU A 534 -1.41 -11.86 15.15
N ASN A 535 -0.74 -12.89 14.63
CA ASN A 535 -0.37 -14.10 15.39
C ASN A 535 1.12 -14.16 15.72
N GLU A 536 1.81 -13.03 15.61
CA GLU A 536 3.21 -12.79 15.97
C GLU A 536 4.24 -13.66 15.21
N ILE A 537 3.81 -14.29 14.10
CA ILE A 537 4.66 -15.04 13.16
C ILE A 537 5.13 -14.11 12.05
N LEU A 538 6.46 -13.96 11.92
CA LEU A 538 7.10 -13.12 10.91
C LEU A 538 6.61 -13.45 9.48
N GLN A 539 6.19 -12.42 8.74
CA GLN A 539 5.65 -12.44 7.37
C GLN A 539 4.25 -13.06 7.16
N ASN A 540 3.50 -13.49 8.18
CA ASN A 540 2.26 -14.24 7.92
C ASN A 540 1.14 -13.46 7.18
N ASN A 541 0.93 -12.18 7.52
CA ASN A 541 -0.12 -11.33 6.94
C ASN A 541 0.40 -10.26 5.94
N CYS A 542 1.70 -10.29 5.59
CA CYS A 542 2.30 -9.40 4.60
C CYS A 542 1.83 -9.70 3.16
N ILE A 543 2.02 -8.78 2.21
CA ILE A 543 1.70 -8.99 0.79
C ILE A 543 2.39 -10.24 0.24
N THR A 544 1.66 -11.06 -0.51
CA THR A 544 2.25 -12.07 -1.40
C THR A 544 1.69 -12.00 -2.82
N ARG A 545 2.25 -12.83 -3.72
CA ARG A 545 1.93 -12.83 -5.15
C ARG A 545 0.43 -12.98 -5.45
N ASP A 546 -0.28 -13.81 -4.68
CA ASP A 546 -1.73 -13.98 -4.77
C ASP A 546 -2.53 -12.75 -4.30
N ASP A 547 -1.99 -11.95 -3.39
CA ASP A 547 -2.58 -10.66 -3.01
C ASP A 547 -2.34 -9.59 -4.08
N ALA A 548 -1.12 -9.53 -4.62
CA ALA A 548 -0.73 -8.64 -5.70
C ALA A 548 -1.58 -8.86 -6.96
N ILE A 549 -1.76 -10.12 -7.39
CA ILE A 549 -2.63 -10.46 -8.52
C ILE A 549 -4.08 -10.04 -8.24
N ARG A 550 -4.62 -10.29 -7.03
CA ARG A 550 -5.98 -9.83 -6.67
C ARG A 550 -6.13 -8.31 -6.78
N ALA A 551 -5.14 -7.54 -6.34
CA ALA A 551 -5.18 -6.08 -6.41
C ALA A 551 -5.08 -5.54 -7.84
N ILE A 552 -4.20 -6.12 -8.67
CA ILE A 552 -4.06 -5.79 -10.10
C ILE A 552 -5.38 -6.02 -10.84
N TYR A 553 -6.01 -7.19 -10.68
CA TYR A 553 -7.27 -7.50 -11.36
C TYR A 553 -8.45 -6.70 -10.80
N MET A 554 -8.47 -6.41 -9.49
CA MET A 554 -9.48 -5.51 -8.90
C MET A 554 -9.34 -4.08 -9.45
N LEU A 555 -8.12 -3.57 -9.66
CA LEU A 555 -7.92 -2.25 -10.26
C LEU A 555 -8.33 -2.23 -11.74
N LYS A 556 -8.00 -3.28 -12.51
CA LYS A 556 -8.45 -3.42 -13.91
C LYS A 556 -9.98 -3.37 -14.00
N ALA A 557 -10.69 -4.16 -13.19
CA ALA A 557 -12.15 -4.16 -13.12
C ALA A 557 -12.71 -2.78 -12.75
N LYS A 558 -12.10 -2.09 -11.76
CA LYS A 558 -12.52 -0.74 -11.35
C LYS A 558 -12.29 0.32 -12.44
N MET A 559 -11.17 0.26 -13.15
CA MET A 559 -10.87 1.13 -14.30
C MET A 559 -11.77 0.85 -15.51
N ALA A 560 -12.28 -0.38 -15.66
CA ALA A 560 -13.26 -0.77 -16.67
C ALA A 560 -14.71 -0.39 -16.30
N GLY A 561 -14.96 0.06 -15.07
CA GLY A 561 -16.31 0.40 -14.57
C GLY A 561 -17.14 -0.81 -14.16
N GLU A 562 -16.52 -1.96 -13.88
CA GLU A 562 -17.22 -3.15 -13.40
C GLU A 562 -17.74 -2.98 -11.96
N THR A 563 -18.87 -3.62 -11.66
CA THR A 563 -19.48 -3.56 -10.33
C THR A 563 -18.71 -4.40 -9.31
N ILE A 564 -17.91 -3.73 -8.48
CA ILE A 564 -17.34 -4.33 -7.27
C ILE A 564 -18.47 -4.51 -6.23
N LYS A 565 -18.49 -5.67 -5.57
CA LYS A 565 -19.50 -5.97 -4.53
C LYS A 565 -19.12 -5.28 -3.22
N PRO A 566 -20.09 -4.70 -2.47
CA PRO A 566 -19.84 -4.21 -1.12
C PRO A 566 -19.21 -5.28 -0.21
N PRO A 567 -18.32 -4.90 0.71
CA PRO A 567 -17.72 -5.84 1.66
C PRO A 567 -18.76 -6.39 2.64
N GLU A 568 -18.50 -7.59 3.17
CA GLU A 568 -19.29 -8.17 4.26
C GLU A 568 -18.95 -7.45 5.59
N ARG A 569 -19.96 -7.22 6.46
CA ARG A 569 -19.79 -6.49 7.73
C ARG A 569 -18.81 -7.16 8.72
N LYS A 570 -18.46 -8.43 8.50
CA LYS A 570 -17.54 -9.22 9.32
C LYS A 570 -16.60 -9.98 8.39
N TYR A 571 -15.35 -10.17 8.81
CA TYR A 571 -14.33 -10.83 8.00
C TYR A 571 -14.75 -12.24 7.57
N ASN A 572 -14.64 -12.52 6.27
CA ASN A 572 -14.99 -13.81 5.68
C ASN A 572 -13.85 -14.32 4.77
N PRO A 573 -13.15 -15.42 5.12
CA PRO A 573 -12.06 -15.96 4.31
C PRO A 573 -12.51 -16.47 2.93
N ALA A 574 -13.80 -16.74 2.73
CA ALA A 574 -14.33 -17.17 1.44
C ALA A 574 -14.23 -16.08 0.36
N VAL A 575 -14.21 -14.78 0.74
CA VAL A 575 -14.08 -13.66 -0.22
C VAL A 575 -12.76 -13.76 -1.00
N LYS A 576 -11.63 -14.02 -0.31
CA LYS A 576 -10.33 -14.24 -0.96
C LYS A 576 -10.37 -15.42 -1.94
N GLN A 577 -10.95 -16.54 -1.52
CA GLN A 577 -11.07 -17.75 -2.32
C GLN A 577 -12.01 -17.59 -3.54
N ASN A 578 -13.05 -16.77 -3.43
CA ASN A 578 -13.95 -16.46 -4.52
C ASN A 578 -13.29 -15.53 -5.55
N ASN A 579 -12.58 -14.50 -5.08
CA ASN A 579 -11.85 -13.58 -5.96
C ASN A 579 -10.73 -14.28 -6.73
N ILE A 580 -10.01 -15.23 -6.11
CA ILE A 580 -9.04 -16.08 -6.81
C ILE A 580 -9.72 -16.84 -7.95
N LYS A 581 -10.77 -17.63 -7.66
CA LYS A 581 -11.46 -18.44 -8.67
C LYS A 581 -12.02 -17.64 -9.84
N LEU A 582 -12.46 -16.40 -9.61
CA LEU A 582 -12.92 -15.50 -10.68
C LEU A 582 -11.76 -15.13 -11.62
N ILE A 583 -10.58 -14.80 -11.07
CA ILE A 583 -9.39 -14.49 -11.87
C ILE A 583 -8.90 -15.75 -12.60
N GLU A 584 -8.86 -16.92 -11.95
CA GLU A 584 -8.48 -18.18 -12.59
C GLU A 584 -9.42 -18.54 -13.76
N GLN A 585 -10.73 -18.30 -13.61
CA GLN A 585 -11.73 -18.54 -14.66
C GLN A 585 -11.60 -17.61 -15.88
N VAL A 586 -11.21 -16.35 -15.67
CA VAL A 586 -11.03 -15.36 -16.75
C VAL A 586 -9.68 -15.54 -17.45
N THR A 587 -8.62 -15.86 -16.70
CA THR A 587 -7.23 -15.87 -17.20
C THR A 587 -6.71 -17.24 -17.62
N GLY A 588 -7.26 -18.32 -17.07
CA GLY A 588 -6.67 -19.66 -17.18
C GLY A 588 -5.37 -19.85 -16.39
N ILE A 589 -4.94 -18.86 -15.61
CA ILE A 589 -3.73 -18.92 -14.76
C ILE A 589 -4.14 -19.45 -13.38
N THR A 590 -3.50 -20.53 -12.91
CA THR A 590 -3.67 -21.02 -11.54
C THR A 590 -2.98 -20.09 -10.53
N ILE A 591 -3.65 -19.78 -9.42
CA ILE A 591 -3.13 -18.90 -8.36
C ILE A 591 -3.09 -19.69 -7.05
N GLU A 592 -1.95 -20.30 -6.75
CA GLU A 592 -1.73 -21.04 -5.51
C GLU A 592 -1.61 -20.07 -4.31
N PRO A 593 -2.45 -20.19 -3.26
CA PRO A 593 -2.36 -19.35 -2.07
C PRO A 593 -1.18 -19.75 -1.16
N GLU A 594 -0.45 -18.77 -0.65
CA GLU A 594 0.78 -18.99 0.12
C GLU A 594 0.54 -19.63 1.51
N PRO A 595 1.34 -20.63 1.95
CA PRO A 595 1.12 -21.36 3.21
C PRO A 595 1.17 -20.47 4.45
N ASN A 596 0.12 -20.51 5.27
CA ASN A 596 0.02 -19.74 6.51
C ASN A 596 0.62 -20.49 7.72
N GLU A 597 0.35 -20.01 8.94
CA GLU A 597 0.84 -20.57 10.21
C GLU A 597 0.53 -22.06 10.43
N THR A 598 -0.47 -22.62 9.73
CA THR A 598 -0.81 -24.05 9.83
C THR A 598 0.23 -24.99 9.21
N SER A 599 1.16 -24.44 8.40
CA SER A 599 2.32 -25.18 7.86
C SER A 599 3.51 -25.26 8.83
N LEU A 600 3.48 -24.50 9.93
CA LEU A 600 4.55 -24.46 10.93
C LEU A 600 4.27 -25.41 12.09
N LYS A 601 5.34 -25.84 12.79
CA LYS A 601 5.21 -26.54 14.08
C LYS A 601 4.56 -25.59 15.07
N MET A 602 3.53 -26.06 15.79
CA MET A 602 2.83 -25.24 16.78
C MET A 602 3.78 -24.77 17.90
N SER A 603 3.94 -23.44 18.04
CA SER A 603 4.80 -22.85 19.08
C SER A 603 4.14 -22.93 20.47
N LYS A 604 4.95 -22.79 21.53
CA LYS A 604 4.43 -22.73 22.91
C LYS A 604 3.45 -21.54 23.07
N LYS A 605 3.86 -20.38 22.57
CA LYS A 605 3.10 -19.11 22.54
C LYS A 605 1.74 -19.32 21.84
N ARG A 606 1.70 -20.00 20.70
CA ARG A 606 0.46 -20.33 19.99
C ARG A 606 -0.48 -21.23 20.80
N ARG A 607 0.01 -22.35 21.35
CA ARG A 607 -0.83 -23.24 22.19
C ARG A 607 -1.41 -22.54 23.42
N GLU A 608 -0.60 -21.71 24.09
CA GLU A 608 -0.96 -21.16 25.40
C GLU A 608 -1.67 -19.80 25.33
N ILE A 609 -1.65 -19.11 24.17
CA ILE A 609 -2.24 -17.77 24.00
C ILE A 609 -3.34 -17.77 22.94
N TYR A 610 -3.00 -18.00 21.66
CA TYR A 610 -3.93 -17.76 20.53
C TYR A 610 -4.80 -18.97 20.16
N GLU A 611 -4.25 -20.18 20.16
CA GLU A 611 -4.89 -21.40 19.63
C GLU A 611 -5.21 -22.44 20.73
N LYS A 612 -5.58 -21.94 21.92
CA LYS A 612 -5.92 -22.75 23.12
C LYS A 612 -6.95 -23.83 22.84
N ASP A 613 -7.99 -23.48 22.10
CA ASP A 613 -9.18 -24.32 21.89
C ASP A 613 -8.84 -25.62 21.12
N GLN A 614 -7.71 -25.67 20.40
CA GLN A 614 -7.23 -26.88 19.73
C GLN A 614 -6.61 -27.92 20.69
N ILE A 615 -6.50 -27.62 21.98
CA ILE A 615 -6.04 -28.55 23.02
C ILE A 615 -7.20 -29.43 23.53
N GLU A 616 -8.46 -29.02 23.36
CA GLU A 616 -9.63 -29.77 23.86
C GLU A 616 -10.16 -30.84 22.87
N GLU A 617 -9.63 -30.90 21.64
CA GLU A 617 -9.99 -31.89 20.60
C GLU A 617 -8.87 -32.92 20.30
N GLN A 618 -7.89 -33.13 21.19
CA GLN A 618 -6.83 -34.16 21.08
C GLN A 618 -6.63 -34.98 22.37
#